data_AF-A0A7R9R4K5-F1
#
_entry.id   AF-A0A7R9R4K5-F1
#
_cell.length_a   1.000
_cell.length_b   1.000
_cell.length_c   1.000
_cell.angle_alpha   90.00
_cell.angle_beta   90.00
_cell.angle_gamma   90.00
#
_symmetry.space_group_name_H-M   'P 1'
#
loop_
_entity.id
_entity.type
_entity.pdbx_description
1 polymer ?
#
loop_
_entity_poly.entity_id
_entity_poly.type
_entity_poly.pdbx_seq_one_letter_code
_entity_poly.pdbx_strand_id
1 'polypeptide(L)'
;MGRERVYEVVKRIPVEELGKRIKRLEKDARVLKRLYFIRYLCRGMSVEEAAELVGVTEATGYAWLKRWNSRGYEGIIPDFGGGRPSKLTEEQKEEL
;
A
#
# COMPACT_ATOMS: atom_id res chain seq x y z
N MET A 1 18.60 -19.32 26.99
CA MET A 1 19.01 -18.05 26.37
C MET A 1 19.44 -18.34 24.94
N GLY A 2 18.65 -17.92 23.94
CA GLY A 2 18.99 -18.15 22.54
C GLY A 2 20.18 -17.28 22.13
N ARG A 3 21.17 -17.86 21.45
CA ARG A 3 22.32 -17.12 20.92
C ARG A 3 21.81 -16.07 19.93
N GLU A 4 22.13 -14.81 20.19
CA GLU A 4 21.88 -13.70 19.28
C GLU A 4 22.71 -13.94 18.01
N ARG A 5 22.05 -14.11 16.88
CA ARG A 5 22.73 -14.31 15.60
C ARG A 5 23.20 -12.94 15.11
N VAL A 6 24.49 -12.68 15.25
CA VAL A 6 25.14 -11.52 14.65
C VAL A 6 25.46 -11.88 13.19
N TYR A 7 24.75 -11.26 12.25
CA TYR A 7 25.05 -11.37 10.83
C TYR A 7 25.85 -10.15 10.38
N GLU A 8 26.94 -10.38 9.66
CA GLU A 8 27.63 -9.30 8.94
C GLU A 8 26.84 -8.93 7.68
N VAL A 9 26.22 -7.76 7.69
CA VAL A 9 25.48 -7.24 6.53
C VAL A 9 26.36 -6.27 5.76
N VAL A 10 26.76 -6.64 4.55
CA VAL A 10 27.47 -5.74 3.63
C VAL A 10 26.48 -4.69 3.11
N LYS A 11 26.64 -3.44 3.53
CA LYS A 11 25.79 -2.31 3.11
C LYS A 11 26.08 -1.91 1.66
N ARG A 12 25.38 -2.54 0.72
CA ARG A 12 25.49 -2.21 -0.73
C ARG A 12 24.76 -0.93 -1.13
N ILE A 13 23.79 -0.49 -0.32
CA ILE A 13 23.08 0.78 -0.49
C ILE A 13 22.85 1.43 0.88
N PRO A 14 22.66 2.76 0.94
CA PRO A 14 22.22 3.44 2.16
C PRO A 14 20.88 2.90 2.67
N VAL A 15 20.69 2.92 4.00
CA VAL A 15 19.47 2.40 4.65
C VAL A 15 18.24 3.20 4.22
N GLU A 16 18.41 4.50 4.00
CA GLU A 16 17.37 5.42 3.53
C GLU A 16 16.91 5.03 2.11
N GLU A 17 17.87 4.68 1.24
CA GLU A 17 17.58 4.22 -0.13
C GLU A 17 16.91 2.84 -0.12
N LEU A 18 17.35 1.93 0.74
CA LEU A 18 16.67 0.66 0.96
C LEU A 18 15.21 0.89 1.39
N GLY A 19 14.98 1.79 2.34
CA GLY A 19 13.65 2.15 2.81
C GLY A 19 12.76 2.75 1.72
N LYS A 20 13.32 3.63 0.87
CA LYS A 20 12.60 4.19 -0.30
C LYS A 20 12.17 3.09 -1.27
N ARG A 21 13.05 2.14 -1.58
CA ARG A 21 12.77 1.01 -2.47
C ARG A 21 11.68 0.10 -1.90
N ILE A 22 11.75 -0.23 -0.62
CA ILE A 22 10.72 -1.02 0.07
C ILE A 22 9.37 -0.33 -0.05
N LYS A 23 9.27 0.95 0.34
CA LYS A 23 8.01 1.71 0.27
C LYS A 23 7.42 1.76 -1.13
N ARG A 24 8.26 1.98 -2.14
CA ARG A 24 7.83 1.99 -3.56
C ARG A 24 7.28 0.63 -3.98
N LEU A 25 8.05 -0.45 -3.76
CA LEU A 25 7.64 -1.78 -4.17
C LEU A 25 6.41 -2.27 -3.41
N GLU A 26 6.27 -1.93 -2.14
CA GLU A 26 5.04 -2.19 -1.38
C GLU A 26 3.83 -1.48 -2.00
N LYS A 27 3.99 -0.20 -2.39
CA LYS A 27 2.91 0.54 -3.06
C LYS A 27 2.56 -0.11 -4.39
N ASP A 28 3.55 -0.43 -5.22
CA ASP A 28 3.36 -1.05 -6.53
C ASP A 28 2.69 -2.43 -6.40
N ALA A 29 3.10 -3.25 -5.43
CA ALA A 29 2.48 -4.54 -5.14
C ALA A 29 1.00 -4.40 -4.70
N ARG A 30 0.68 -3.40 -3.86
CA ARG A 30 -0.71 -3.12 -3.45
C ARG A 30 -1.57 -2.67 -4.63
N VAL A 31 -1.04 -1.84 -5.53
CA VAL A 31 -1.72 -1.42 -6.76
C VAL A 31 -1.96 -2.61 -7.67
N LEU A 32 -0.92 -3.42 -7.92
CA LEU A 32 -1.01 -4.62 -8.76
C LEU A 32 -2.09 -5.59 -8.26
N LYS A 33 -2.13 -5.86 -6.95
CA LYS A 33 -3.16 -6.69 -6.31
C LYS A 33 -4.58 -6.19 -6.63
N ARG A 34 -4.80 -4.88 -6.50
CA ARG A 34 -6.11 -4.26 -6.77
C ARG A 34 -6.47 -4.26 -8.27
N LEU A 35 -5.48 -4.16 -9.17
CA LEU A 35 -5.72 -4.30 -10.61
C LEU A 35 -6.13 -5.72 -10.99
N TYR A 36 -5.56 -6.75 -10.37
CA TYR A 36 -6.03 -8.13 -10.56
C TYR A 36 -7.49 -8.30 -10.13
N PHE A 37 -7.88 -7.70 -8.99
CA PHE A 37 -9.28 -7.67 -8.56
C PHE A 37 -10.20 -7.08 -9.64
N ILE A 38 -9.87 -5.90 -10.18
CA ILE A 38 -10.66 -5.28 -11.26
C ILE A 38 -10.67 -6.16 -12.53
N ARG A 39 -9.54 -6.78 -12.89
CA ARG A 39 -9.45 -7.71 -14.03
C ARG A 39 -10.41 -8.89 -13.87
N TYR A 40 -10.56 -9.44 -12.67
CA TYR A 40 -11.50 -10.54 -12.39
C TYR A 40 -12.95 -10.08 -12.56
N LEU A 41 -13.30 -8.89 -12.07
CA LEU A 41 -14.63 -8.32 -12.30
C LEU A 41 -14.92 -8.07 -13.79
N CYS A 42 -13.95 -7.56 -14.54
CA CYS A 42 -14.09 -7.39 -16.00
C CYS A 42 -14.29 -8.72 -16.75
N ARG A 43 -13.94 -9.85 -16.14
CA ARG A 43 -14.17 -11.20 -16.68
C ARG A 43 -15.52 -11.79 -16.24
N GLY A 44 -16.35 -11.02 -15.53
CA GLY A 44 -17.69 -11.43 -15.12
C GLY A 44 -17.74 -12.15 -13.77
N MET A 45 -16.64 -12.23 -13.02
CA MET A 45 -16.66 -12.79 -11.67
C MET A 45 -17.42 -11.89 -10.69
N SER A 46 -17.98 -12.48 -9.64
CA SER A 46 -18.61 -11.72 -8.57
C SER A 46 -17.57 -10.96 -7.73
N VAL A 47 -18.04 -9.99 -6.94
CA VAL A 47 -17.17 -9.26 -6.01
C VAL A 47 -16.59 -10.18 -4.94
N GLU A 48 -17.36 -11.16 -4.48
CA GLU A 48 -16.94 -12.15 -3.50
C GLU A 48 -15.80 -13.02 -4.04
N GLU A 49 -15.99 -13.65 -5.21
CA GLU A 49 -14.98 -14.51 -5.85
C GLU A 49 -13.69 -13.74 -6.15
N ALA A 50 -13.82 -12.52 -6.70
CA ALA A 50 -12.66 -11.69 -7.01
C ALA A 50 -11.91 -11.25 -5.74
N ALA A 51 -12.63 -10.97 -4.64
CA ALA A 51 -12.04 -10.61 -3.36
C ALA A 51 -11.30 -11.80 -2.72
N GLU A 52 -11.86 -12.99 -2.79
CA GLU A 52 -11.22 -14.24 -2.35
C GLU A 52 -9.92 -14.50 -3.13
N LEU A 53 -9.93 -14.38 -4.46
CA LEU A 53 -8.75 -14.61 -5.31
C LEU A 53 -7.58 -13.68 -5.00
N VAL A 54 -7.85 -12.46 -4.53
CA VAL A 54 -6.80 -11.55 -4.09
C VAL A 54 -6.57 -11.62 -2.58
N GLY A 55 -7.31 -12.42 -1.82
CA GLY A 55 -7.16 -12.54 -0.37
C GLY A 55 -7.49 -11.23 0.34
N VAL A 56 -8.70 -10.71 0.12
CA VAL A 56 -9.32 -9.63 0.91
C VAL A 56 -10.76 -10.00 1.22
N THR A 57 -11.38 -9.28 2.16
CA THR A 57 -12.80 -9.46 2.45
C THR A 57 -13.68 -8.89 1.33
N GLU A 58 -14.88 -9.45 1.15
CA GLU A 58 -15.88 -8.94 0.19
C GLU A 58 -16.16 -7.45 0.38
N ALA A 59 -16.30 -6.99 1.63
CA ALA A 59 -16.48 -5.57 1.95
C ALA A 59 -15.34 -4.68 1.43
N THR A 60 -14.09 -5.18 1.49
CA THR A 60 -12.94 -4.49 0.91
C THR A 60 -13.03 -4.46 -0.62
N GLY A 61 -13.48 -5.56 -1.23
CA GLY A 61 -13.75 -5.65 -2.66
C GLY A 61 -14.77 -4.60 -3.13
N TYR A 62 -15.92 -4.48 -2.46
CA TYR A 62 -16.91 -3.44 -2.78
C TYR A 62 -16.35 -2.03 -2.64
N ALA A 63 -15.54 -1.78 -1.60
CA ALA A 63 -14.90 -0.48 -1.44
C ALA A 63 -13.94 -0.15 -2.60
N TRP A 64 -13.18 -1.15 -3.09
CA TRP A 64 -12.31 -0.99 -4.25
C TRP A 64 -13.11 -0.77 -5.54
N LEU A 65 -14.15 -1.57 -5.77
CA LEU A 65 -15.05 -1.41 -6.92
C LEU A 65 -15.69 -0.03 -6.94
N LYS A 66 -16.21 0.45 -5.81
CA LYS A 66 -16.79 1.80 -5.70
C LYS A 66 -15.78 2.88 -6.08
N ARG A 67 -14.53 2.78 -5.60
CA ARG A 67 -13.46 3.74 -5.91
C ARG A 67 -13.02 3.68 -7.37
N TRP A 68 -12.95 2.48 -7.95
CA TRP A 68 -12.65 2.29 -9.37
C TRP A 68 -13.74 2.93 -10.23
N ASN A 69 -15.01 2.65 -9.96
CA ASN A 69 -16.12 3.19 -10.74
C ASN A 69 -16.21 4.71 -10.65
N SER A 70 -15.75 5.32 -9.55
CA SER A 70 -15.78 6.78 -9.39
C SER A 70 -14.54 7.53 -9.92
N ARG A 71 -13.35 6.92 -9.89
CA ARG A 71 -12.07 7.60 -10.19
C ARG A 71 -11.15 6.84 -11.15
N GLY A 72 -11.58 5.69 -11.66
CA GLY A 72 -10.75 4.80 -12.48
C GLY A 72 -9.47 4.37 -11.75
N TYR A 73 -8.34 4.47 -12.45
CA TYR A 73 -7.02 4.08 -11.94
C TYR A 73 -6.62 4.83 -10.66
N GLU A 74 -6.91 6.13 -10.56
CA GLU A 74 -6.65 6.93 -9.37
C GLU A 74 -7.40 6.39 -8.13
N GLY A 75 -8.55 5.74 -8.35
CA GLY A 75 -9.31 5.08 -7.29
C GLY A 75 -8.61 3.87 -6.66
N ILE A 76 -7.69 3.26 -7.40
CA ILE A 76 -6.97 2.04 -7.02
C ILE A 76 -5.66 2.36 -6.30
N ILE A 77 -5.09 3.53 -6.53
CA ILE A 77 -3.89 3.96 -5.82
C ILE A 77 -4.21 4.07 -4.32
N PRO A 78 -3.40 3.46 -3.42
CA PRO A 78 -3.57 3.66 -1.99
C PRO A 78 -3.43 5.14 -1.63
N ASP A 79 -4.53 5.71 -1.14
CA ASP A 79 -4.53 7.02 -0.51
C ASP A 79 -4.06 6.83 0.94
N PHE A 80 -2.76 6.96 1.14
CA PHE A 80 -2.21 7.15 2.48
C PHE A 80 -2.48 8.60 2.83
N GLY A 81 -3.70 8.88 3.29
CA GLY A 81 -3.97 10.15 3.96
C GLY A 81 -2.85 10.35 4.96
N GLY A 82 -2.06 11.41 4.78
CA GLY A 82 -1.02 11.77 5.73
C GLY A 82 -1.63 11.70 7.12
N GLY A 83 -0.89 11.16 8.09
CA GLY A 83 -1.35 11.10 9.47
C GLY A 83 -1.90 12.45 9.92
N ARG A 84 -2.67 12.45 11.03
CA ARG A 84 -3.29 13.68 11.56
C ARG A 84 -2.36 14.89 11.36
N PRO A 85 -2.80 15.95 10.67
CA PRO A 85 -1.96 17.11 10.40
C PRO A 85 -1.24 17.56 11.66
N SER A 86 0.03 17.95 11.52
CA SER A 86 0.81 18.52 12.61
C SER A 86 0.02 19.62 13.30
N LYS A 87 -0.03 19.61 14.63
CA LYS A 87 -0.59 20.74 15.40
C LYS A 87 0.31 21.98 15.32
N LEU A 88 1.58 21.80 14.97
CA LEU A 88 2.55 22.87 14.83
C LEU A 88 2.60 23.36 13.38
N THR A 89 2.66 24.68 13.21
CA THR A 89 3.00 25.35 11.94
C THR A 89 4.46 25.09 11.59
N GLU A 90 4.87 25.40 10.35
CA GLU A 90 6.29 25.26 9.95
C GLU A 90 7.21 26.15 10.80
N GLU A 91 6.78 27.37 11.12
CA GLU A 91 7.51 28.32 11.98
C GLU A 91 7.76 27.73 13.39
N GLN A 92 6.76 27.05 13.96
CA GLN A 92 6.87 26.42 15.28
C GLN A 92 7.77 25.17 15.29
N LYS A 93 8.08 24.60 14.11
CA LYS A 93 9.03 23.51 13.99
C LYS A 93 10.47 24.00 13.87
N GLU A 94 10.69 25.22 13.38
CA GLU A 94 12.02 25.82 13.26
C GLU A 94 12.57 26.30 14.63
N GLU A 95 11.71 26.51 15.62
CA GLU A 95 12.08 26.92 16.99
C GLU A 95 12.40 25.74 17.95
N LEU A 96 12.38 24.49 17.46
CA LEU A 96 12.70 23.26 18.22
C LEU A 96 14.12 22.77 17.96
#